data_AF-A0A0N4VZ37-F1
#
_entry.id   AF-A0A0N4VZ37-F1
#
_cell.length_a   1.000
_cell.length_b   1.000
_cell.length_c   1.000
_cell.angle_alpha   90.00
_cell.angle_beta   90.00
_cell.angle_gamma   90.00
#
_symmetry.space_group_name_H-M   'P 1'
#
loop_
_entity.id
_entity.type
_entity.pdbx_description
1 polymer ?
#
loop_
_entity_poly.entity_id
_entity_poly.type
_entity_poly.pdbx_seq_one_letter_code
_entity_poly.pdbx_strand_id
1 'polypeptide(L)'
;LTTHWHPANIELDPYFVMLSSIPLTIQLKINLTLTISIAFERALALFFPVTYRRFPSSTYSSSCLAVGCLLAALDVTLEFLFSPFDKSPNCAAIGCFVSSKFRYYWGTSNMVSEPGHILSIKIAILTGIATFR
;
A
#
# COMPACT_ATOMS: atom_id res chain seq x y z
N LEU A 1 -9.77 25.24 2.62
CA LEU A 1 -10.50 24.01 2.22
C LEU A 1 -11.59 24.30 1.19
N THR A 2 -12.39 25.37 1.36
CA THR A 2 -13.37 25.85 0.38
C THR A 2 -13.02 27.28 -0.02
N THR A 3 -12.73 27.56 -1.29
CA THR A 3 -12.37 28.91 -1.76
C THR A 3 -13.61 29.76 -2.06
N HIS A 4 -14.75 29.13 -2.33
CA HIS A 4 -16.07 29.77 -2.41
C HIS A 4 -17.10 28.90 -1.67
N TRP A 5 -17.57 29.37 -0.51
CA TRP A 5 -18.68 28.72 0.19
C TRP A 5 -19.99 29.30 -0.34
N HIS A 6 -20.67 28.54 -1.21
CA HIS A 6 -22.02 28.84 -1.67
C HIS A 6 -22.95 27.72 -1.17
N PRO A 7 -24.11 28.02 -0.56
CA PRO A 7 -25.02 27.00 -0.04
C PRO A 7 -25.56 26.04 -1.10
N ALA A 8 -25.33 26.33 -2.39
CA ALA A 8 -25.72 25.51 -3.52
C ALA A 8 -24.58 24.69 -4.16
N ASN A 9 -23.30 25.05 -3.97
CA ASN A 9 -22.17 24.41 -4.65
C ASN A 9 -20.94 24.30 -3.74
N ILE A 10 -20.39 23.09 -3.62
CA ILE A 10 -19.12 22.83 -2.94
C ILE A 10 -18.01 22.78 -4.00
N GLU A 11 -17.12 23.78 -3.98
CA GLU A 11 -15.90 23.81 -4.78
C GLU A 11 -14.67 23.65 -3.89
N LEU A 12 -14.01 22.49 -3.98
CA LEU A 12 -12.71 22.23 -3.34
C LEU A 12 -11.58 22.52 -4.34
N ASP A 13 -10.47 23.04 -3.81
CA ASP A 13 -9.26 23.22 -4.58
C ASP A 13 -8.62 21.83 -4.90
N PRO A 14 -8.53 21.43 -6.18
CA PRO A 14 -8.00 20.12 -6.55
C PRO A 14 -6.56 19.91 -6.10
N TYR A 15 -5.73 20.96 -6.02
CA TYR A 15 -4.35 20.86 -5.56
C TYR A 15 -4.28 20.48 -4.09
N PHE A 16 -5.11 21.10 -3.25
CA PHE A 16 -5.13 20.80 -1.83
C PHE A 16 -5.63 19.37 -1.56
N VAL A 17 -6.67 18.93 -2.29
CA VAL A 17 -7.23 17.59 -2.14
C VAL A 17 -6.23 16.51 -2.56
N MET A 18 -5.60 16.64 -3.73
CA MET A 18 -4.56 15.69 -4.17
C MET A 18 -3.32 15.71 -3.29
N LEU A 19 -2.92 16.85 -2.73
CA LEU A 19 -1.77 16.89 -1.81
C LEU A 19 -2.10 16.16 -0.49
N SER A 20 -3.34 16.29 -0.01
CA SER A 20 -3.80 15.63 1.21
C SER A 20 -4.02 14.12 1.07
N SER A 21 -4.16 13.57 -0.14
CA SER A 21 -4.29 12.13 -0.37
C SER A 21 -2.95 11.39 -0.29
N ILE A 22 -1.84 12.04 -0.64
CA ILE A 22 -0.47 11.48 -0.56
C ILE A 22 -0.17 10.77 0.78
N PRO A 23 -0.32 11.40 1.97
CA PRO A 23 0.01 10.74 3.23
C PRO A 23 -0.86 9.50 3.48
N LEU A 24 -2.11 9.50 3.04
CA LEU A 24 -3.01 8.34 3.14
C LEU A 24 -2.52 7.20 2.26
N THR A 25 -2.14 7.49 1.01
CA THR A 25 -1.55 6.55 0.05
C THR A 25 -0.31 5.86 0.61
N ILE A 26 0.62 6.67 1.09
CA ILE A 26 1.90 6.19 1.59
C ILE A 26 1.72 5.34 2.84
N GLN A 27 0.93 5.83 3.81
CA GLN A 27 0.73 5.13 5.08
C GLN A 27 0.08 3.76 4.86
N LEU A 28 -0.93 3.66 4.00
CA LEU A 28 -1.62 2.40 3.74
C LEU A 28 -0.66 1.37 3.11
N LYS A 29 0.12 1.77 2.11
CA LYS A 29 1.02 0.86 1.37
C LYS A 29 2.18 0.36 2.22
N ILE A 30 2.79 1.25 3.01
CA ILE A 30 3.89 0.90 3.92
C ILE A 30 3.39 -0.05 5.02
N ASN A 31 2.28 0.29 5.67
CA ASN A 31 1.72 -0.55 6.74
C ASN A 31 1.40 -1.96 6.24
N LEU A 32 0.78 -2.06 5.06
CA LEU A 32 0.51 -3.33 4.41
C LEU A 32 1.83 -4.13 4.26
N THR A 33 2.81 -3.56 3.57
CA THR A 33 4.13 -4.21 3.32
C THR A 33 4.84 -4.65 4.60
N LEU A 34 4.78 -3.86 5.67
CA LEU A 34 5.39 -4.19 6.95
C LEU A 34 4.65 -5.32 7.68
N THR A 35 3.32 -5.27 7.78
CA THR A 35 2.52 -6.33 8.41
C THR A 35 2.79 -7.68 7.78
N ILE A 36 2.91 -7.68 6.46
CA ILE A 36 3.28 -8.80 5.63
C ILE A 36 4.68 -9.33 5.95
N SER A 37 5.65 -8.43 6.03
CA SER A 37 7.05 -8.78 6.27
C SER A 37 7.21 -9.41 7.65
N ILE A 38 6.46 -8.90 8.63
CA ILE A 38 6.37 -9.45 9.98
C ILE A 38 5.72 -10.84 9.94
N ALA A 39 4.59 -11.01 9.26
CA ALA A 39 3.91 -12.31 9.15
C ALA A 39 4.83 -13.38 8.54
N PHE A 40 5.61 -13.00 7.52
CA PHE A 40 6.60 -13.88 6.90
C PHE A 40 7.76 -14.24 7.86
N GLU A 41 8.32 -13.27 8.59
CA GLU A 41 9.33 -13.53 9.62
C GLU A 41 8.82 -14.50 10.69
N ARG A 42 7.56 -14.35 11.13
CA ARG A 42 6.93 -15.26 12.10
C ARG A 42 6.75 -16.67 11.53
N ALA A 43 6.35 -16.80 10.27
CA ALA A 43 6.24 -18.10 9.61
C ALA A 43 7.63 -18.78 9.51
N LEU A 44 8.66 -18.05 9.09
CA LEU A 44 10.03 -18.57 9.02
C LEU A 44 10.54 -19.03 10.39
N ALA A 45 10.25 -18.29 11.46
CA ALA A 45 10.65 -18.68 12.82
C ALA A 45 9.98 -19.99 13.28
N LEU A 46 8.72 -20.24 12.88
CA LEU A 46 7.98 -21.45 13.24
C LEU A 46 8.42 -22.68 12.43
N PHE A 47 8.64 -22.53 11.12
CA PHE A 47 8.94 -23.65 10.22
C PHE A 47 10.44 -23.94 10.07
N PHE A 48 11.29 -22.91 10.11
CA PHE A 48 12.73 -23.03 9.85
C PHE A 48 13.57 -22.25 10.88
N PRO A 49 13.61 -22.69 12.14
CA PRO A 49 14.27 -21.97 13.23
C PRO A 49 15.78 -21.79 13.02
N VAL A 50 16.45 -22.74 12.35
CA VAL A 50 17.88 -22.67 12.06
C VAL A 50 18.19 -21.59 11.03
N THR A 51 17.38 -21.50 9.97
CA THR A 51 17.49 -20.47 8.94
C THR A 51 17.18 -19.09 9.52
N TYR A 52 16.09 -18.97 10.29
CA TYR A 52 15.72 -17.72 10.97
C TYR A 52 16.84 -17.21 11.88
N ARG A 53 17.52 -18.10 12.63
CA ARG A 53 18.63 -17.71 13.53
C ARG A 53 19.84 -17.13 12.81
N ARG A 54 20.02 -17.43 11.52
CA ARG A 54 21.11 -16.88 10.70
C ARG A 54 20.74 -15.56 10.00
N PHE A 55 19.46 -15.19 10.00
CA PHE A 55 18.98 -13.96 9.36
C PHE A 55 19.11 -12.76 10.31
N PRO A 56 19.81 -11.67 9.91
CA PRO A 56 19.86 -10.46 10.70
C PRO A 56 18.55 -9.67 10.59
N SER A 57 17.75 -9.68 11.66
CA SER A 57 16.43 -9.02 11.70
C SER A 57 16.49 -7.50 11.42
N SER A 58 17.58 -6.82 11.80
CA SER A 58 17.76 -5.37 11.55
C SER A 58 17.83 -5.05 10.05
N THR A 59 18.66 -5.77 9.30
CA THR A 59 18.80 -5.56 7.84
C THR A 59 17.54 -5.96 7.09
N TYR A 60 16.85 -7.02 7.55
CA TYR A 60 15.58 -7.43 6.97
C TYR A 60 14.50 -6.35 7.15
N SER A 61 14.31 -5.85 8.37
CA SER A 61 13.33 -4.79 8.66
C SER A 61 13.60 -3.52 7.85
N SER A 62 14.86 -3.09 7.75
CA SER A 62 15.25 -1.94 6.94
C SER A 62 14.98 -2.15 5.44
N SER A 63 15.25 -3.36 4.92
CA SER A 63 14.98 -3.70 3.52
C SER A 63 13.48 -3.74 3.22
N CYS A 64 12.67 -4.32 4.11
CA CYS A 64 11.22 -4.34 3.98
C CYS A 64 10.61 -2.94 4.01
N LEU A 65 11.11 -2.06 4.89
CA LEU A 65 10.70 -0.66 4.92
C LEU A 65 11.09 0.06 3.62
N ALA A 66 12.30 -0.16 3.12
CA ALA A 66 12.74 0.43 1.85
C ALA A 66 11.87 -0.01 0.66
N VAL A 67 11.54 -1.30 0.58
CA VAL A 67 10.61 -1.83 -0.44
C VAL A 67 9.21 -1.21 -0.30
N GLY A 68 8.69 -1.10 0.93
CA GLY A 68 7.40 -0.45 1.19
C GLY A 68 7.38 1.02 0.75
N CYS A 69 8.47 1.77 1.02
CA CYS A 69 8.63 3.15 0.58
C CYS A 69 8.71 3.27 -0.96
N LEU A 70 9.43 2.37 -1.63
CA LEU A 70 9.52 2.35 -3.09
C LEU A 70 8.16 2.08 -3.74
N LEU A 71 7.40 1.11 -3.23
CA LEU A 71 6.05 0.81 -3.70
C LEU A 71 5.09 1.99 -3.46
N ALA A 72 5.19 2.63 -2.29
CA ALA A 72 4.42 3.83 -1.99
C ALA A 72 4.74 5.00 -2.94
N ALA A 73 6.03 5.22 -3.25
CA ALA A 73 6.44 6.26 -4.17
C ALA A 73 5.94 6.01 -5.61
N LEU A 74 5.95 4.75 -6.05
CA LEU A 74 5.38 4.36 -7.34
C LEU A 74 3.87 4.64 -7.39
N ASP A 75 3.12 4.27 -6.35
CA ASP A 75 1.68 4.53 -6.28
C ASP A 75 1.37 6.02 -6.31
N VAL A 76 2.11 6.85 -5.58
CA VAL A 76 1.97 8.31 -5.64
C VAL A 76 2.29 8.84 -7.03
N THR A 77 3.33 8.33 -7.69
CA THR A 77 3.67 8.73 -9.07
C THR A 77 2.55 8.39 -10.04
N LEU A 78 1.94 7.21 -9.92
CA LEU A 78 0.80 6.80 -10.72
C LEU A 78 -0.46 7.62 -10.40
N GLU A 79 -0.61 8.07 -9.15
CA GLU A 79 -1.71 8.95 -8.72
C GLU A 79 -1.68 10.26 -9.50
N PHE A 80 -0.52 10.91 -9.54
CA PHE A 80 -0.29 12.16 -10.28
C PHE A 80 -0.27 11.97 -11.80
N LEU A 81 0.14 10.81 -12.30
CA LEU A 81 0.18 10.53 -13.73
C LEU A 81 -1.22 10.31 -14.31
N PHE A 82 -2.10 9.60 -13.58
CA PHE A 82 -3.42 9.24 -14.08
C PHE A 82 -4.54 10.20 -13.67
N SER A 83 -4.32 11.03 -12.64
CA SER A 83 -5.33 11.98 -12.14
C SER A 83 -4.93 13.41 -12.51
N PRO A 84 -5.48 13.97 -13.61
CA PRO A 84 -5.31 15.39 -13.90
C PRO A 84 -5.97 16.24 -12.80
N PHE A 85 -5.44 17.44 -12.57
CA PHE A 85 -5.96 18.41 -11.59
C PHE A 85 -7.26 19.07 -12.08
N ASP A 86 -8.28 18.26 -12.34
CA ASP A 86 -9.59 18.74 -12.78
C ASP A 86 -10.50 19.07 -11.59
N LYS A 87 -11.27 20.15 -11.74
CA LYS A 87 -12.26 20.56 -10.74
C LYS A 87 -13.51 19.68 -10.87
N SER A 88 -13.89 19.03 -9.78
CA SER A 88 -15.18 18.31 -9.68
C SER A 88 -16.16 19.13 -8.85
N PRO A 89 -17.02 19.98 -9.45
CA PRO A 89 -18.04 20.71 -8.71
C PRO A 89 -19.00 19.73 -8.01
N ASN A 90 -19.46 20.07 -6.81
CA ASN A 90 -20.39 19.26 -6.00
C ASN A 90 -19.85 17.92 -5.49
N CYS A 91 -18.53 17.71 -5.48
CA CYS A 91 -17.94 16.57 -4.79
C CYS A 91 -16.85 16.98 -3.79
N ALA A 92 -17.06 16.62 -2.51
CA ALA A 92 -16.12 16.85 -1.42
C ALA A 92 -15.22 15.63 -1.12
N ALA A 93 -15.33 14.55 -1.89
CA ALA A 93 -14.58 13.31 -1.66
C ALA A 93 -13.31 13.25 -2.51
N ILE A 94 -12.20 12.79 -1.91
CA ILE A 94 -10.92 12.54 -2.59
C ILE A 94 -11.13 11.65 -3.82
N GLY A 95 -12.02 10.66 -3.73
CA GLY A 95 -12.34 9.74 -4.82
C GLY A 95 -12.89 10.40 -6.09
N CYS A 96 -13.39 11.64 -6.04
CA CYS A 96 -13.85 12.37 -7.23
C CYS A 96 -12.72 13.02 -8.02
N PHE A 97 -11.63 13.39 -7.35
CA PHE A 97 -10.46 14.00 -7.99
C PHE A 97 -9.50 12.96 -8.56
N VAL A 98 -9.64 11.71 -8.12
CA VAL A 98 -8.78 10.60 -8.55
C VAL A 98 -9.42 9.86 -9.73
N SER A 99 -8.64 9.57 -10.77
CA SER A 99 -9.10 8.86 -11.96
C SER A 99 -9.63 7.44 -11.65
N SER A 100 -10.64 6.99 -12.38
CA SER A 100 -11.18 5.62 -12.27
C SER A 100 -10.13 4.56 -12.60
N LYS A 101 -9.18 4.88 -13.50
CA LYS A 101 -8.04 4.00 -13.85
C LYS A 101 -7.11 3.81 -12.67
N PHE A 102 -6.80 4.89 -11.94
CA PHE A 102 -5.98 4.81 -10.74
C PHE A 102 -6.70 4.06 -9.62
N ARG A 103 -7.98 4.34 -9.37
CA ARG A 103 -8.77 3.61 -8.37
C ARG A 103 -8.82 2.10 -8.67
N TYR A 104 -8.92 1.72 -9.94
CA TYR A 104 -8.87 0.31 -10.34
C TYR A 104 -7.47 -0.29 -10.14
N TYR A 105 -6.41 0.39 -10.55
CA TYR A 105 -5.03 -0.04 -10.29
C TYR A 105 -4.74 -0.18 -8.79
N TRP A 106 -5.15 0.80 -7.99
CA TRP A 106 -4.95 0.78 -6.55
C TRP A 106 -5.70 -0.36 -5.88
N GLY A 107 -6.98 -0.53 -6.22
CA GLY A 107 -7.81 -1.60 -5.70
C GLY A 107 -7.24 -2.97 -6.05
N THR A 108 -6.87 -3.18 -7.32
CA THR A 108 -6.25 -4.43 -7.78
C THR A 108 -4.87 -4.66 -7.15
N SER A 109 -4.03 -3.64 -7.03
CA SER A 109 -2.71 -3.73 -6.39
C SER A 109 -2.82 -4.18 -4.95
N ASN A 110 -3.75 -3.60 -4.18
CA ASN A 110 -3.98 -3.98 -2.78
C ASN A 110 -4.58 -5.40 -2.65
N MET A 111 -5.54 -5.73 -3.52
CA MET A 111 -6.12 -7.08 -3.62
C MET A 111 -5.15 -8.13 -4.14
N VAL A 112 -4.05 -7.76 -4.81
CA VAL A 112 -3.00 -8.69 -5.29
C VAL A 112 -1.89 -8.85 -4.27
N SER A 113 -1.58 -7.80 -3.50
CA SER A 113 -0.70 -7.95 -2.34
C SER A 113 -1.27 -9.01 -1.38
N GLU A 114 -2.54 -8.94 -0.97
CA GLU A 114 -3.14 -9.94 -0.05
C GLU A 114 -2.94 -11.43 -0.42
N PRO A 115 -3.28 -11.92 -1.62
CA PRO A 115 -3.09 -13.31 -2.04
C PRO A 115 -1.63 -13.65 -2.31
N GLY A 116 -0.80 -12.69 -2.75
CA GLY A 116 0.66 -12.88 -2.85
C GLY A 116 1.29 -13.28 -1.52
N HIS A 117 0.73 -12.77 -0.41
CA HIS A 117 1.18 -13.09 0.95
C HIS A 117 0.61 -14.38 1.51
N ILE A 118 -0.64 -14.70 1.20
CA ILE A 118 -1.20 -16.02 1.52
C ILE A 118 -0.38 -17.10 0.80
N LEU A 119 0.05 -16.85 -0.43
CA LEU A 119 0.87 -17.77 -1.21
C LEU A 119 2.28 -17.92 -0.63
N SER A 120 2.97 -16.83 -0.27
CA SER A 120 4.32 -16.93 0.33
C SER A 120 4.29 -17.63 1.69
N ILE A 121 3.26 -17.37 2.51
CA ILE A 121 3.03 -18.08 3.78
C ILE A 121 2.70 -19.56 3.52
N LYS A 122 1.81 -19.88 2.58
CA LYS A 122 1.48 -21.27 2.23
C LYS A 122 2.69 -22.05 1.71
N ILE A 123 3.53 -21.42 0.88
CA ILE A 123 4.76 -22.04 0.38
C ILE A 123 5.73 -22.31 1.54
N ALA A 124 5.93 -21.34 2.45
CA ALA A 124 6.77 -21.53 3.64
C ALA A 124 6.24 -22.64 4.58
N ILE A 125 4.91 -22.74 4.74
CA ILE A 125 4.27 -23.82 5.49
C ILE A 125 4.49 -25.17 4.78
N LEU A 126 4.25 -25.25 3.46
CA LEU A 126 4.38 -26.49 2.68
C LEU A 126 5.82 -27.01 2.67
N THR A 127 6.80 -26.13 2.47
CA THR A 127 8.23 -26.53 2.51
C THR A 127 8.68 -26.90 3.91
N GLY A 128 8.18 -26.21 4.95
CA GLY A 128 8.43 -26.54 6.36
C GLY A 128 7.91 -27.93 6.74
N ILE A 129 6.67 -28.24 6.35
CA ILE A 129 6.05 -29.56 6.59
C ILE A 129 6.76 -30.66 5.78
N ALA A 130 7.12 -30.40 4.52
CA ALA A 130 7.81 -31.37 3.67
C ALA A 130 9.24 -31.70 4.15
N THR A 131 9.88 -30.80 4.90
CA THR A 131 11.22 -31.03 5.49
C THR A 131 11.16 -31.83 6.80
N PHE A 132 9.99 -31.89 7.44
CA PHE A 132 9.76 -32.59 8.73
C PHE A 132 9.17 -34.00 8.58
N ARG A 133 8.91 -34.47 7.36
CA ARG A 133 8.52 -35.86 7.05
C ARG A 133 9.69 -36.60 6.43
#